data_AF-A0A6A6SK27-F1
#
_entry.id   AF-A0A6A6SK27-F1
#
_cell.length_a   1.000
_cell.length_b   1.000
_cell.length_c   1.000
_cell.angle_alpha   90.00
_cell.angle_beta   90.00
_cell.angle_gamma   90.00
#
_symmetry.space_group_name_H-M   'P 1'
#
loop_
_entity.id
_entity.type
_entity.pdbx_description
1 polymer ?
#
loop_
_entity_poly.entity_id
_entity_poly.type
_entity_poly.pdbx_seq_one_letter_code
_entity_poly.pdbx_strand_id
1 'polypeptide(L)'
;YILKRNPLRCGLMKYDLYLNAQFTGYKFAAEGERVWAMAHLYVAGGLLHPDAPAWPDMEHVIWRQNPEWLFFGGKPKSLDEAHRKYRLGLG
;
A
#
# COMPACT_ATOMS: atom_id res chain seq x y z
N TYR A 1 -2.52 -38.24 3.87
CA TYR A 1 -2.78 -39.44 3.03
C TYR A 1 -3.87 -39.21 1.97
N ILE A 2 -4.96 -38.52 2.29
CA ILE A 2 -6.10 -38.25 1.38
C ILE A 2 -5.68 -37.59 0.04
N LEU A 3 -4.71 -36.67 0.07
CA LEU A 3 -4.22 -35.95 -1.12
C LEU A 3 -3.30 -36.78 -2.05
N LYS A 4 -2.94 -38.02 -1.72
CA LYS A 4 -2.16 -38.89 -2.62
C LYS A 4 -3.03 -39.84 -3.44
N ARG A 5 -4.32 -39.95 -3.10
CA ARG A 5 -5.23 -40.97 -3.64
C ARG A 5 -5.79 -40.60 -5.01
N ASN A 6 -5.86 -39.30 -5.34
CA ASN A 6 -6.39 -38.80 -6.61
C ASN A 6 -5.55 -37.59 -7.08
N PRO A 7 -4.45 -37.80 -7.83
CA PRO A 7 -3.49 -36.75 -8.16
C PRO A 7 -4.12 -35.59 -8.94
N LEU A 8 -5.11 -35.84 -9.80
CA LEU A 8 -5.83 -34.80 -10.53
C LEU A 8 -6.61 -33.87 -9.61
N ARG A 9 -7.37 -34.42 -8.64
CA ARG A 9 -8.10 -33.61 -7.66
C ARG A 9 -7.14 -32.78 -6.80
N CYS A 10 -5.97 -33.33 -6.49
CA CYS A 10 -4.96 -32.64 -5.70
C CYS A 10 -4.26 -31.52 -6.47
N GLY A 11 -4.01 -31.72 -7.77
CA GLY A 11 -3.57 -30.65 -8.67
C GLY A 11 -4.58 -29.51 -8.73
N LEU A 12 -5.86 -29.83 -8.90
CA LEU A 12 -6.94 -28.82 -8.94
C LEU A 12 -7.07 -28.04 -7.63
N MET A 13 -7.06 -28.71 -6.48
CA MET A 13 -7.10 -28.02 -5.18
C MET A 13 -5.87 -27.14 -4.96
N LYS A 14 -4.68 -27.60 -5.35
CA LYS A 14 -3.45 -26.81 -5.23
C LYS A 14 -3.52 -25.56 -6.13
N TYR A 15 -4.02 -25.71 -7.35
CA TYR A 15 -4.23 -24.63 -8.29
C TYR A 15 -5.23 -23.60 -7.75
N ASP A 16 -6.37 -24.05 -7.24
CA ASP A 16 -7.38 -23.18 -6.63
C ASP A 16 -6.83 -22.40 -5.41
N LEU A 17 -6.04 -23.07 -4.56
CA LEU A 17 -5.35 -22.39 -3.45
C LEU A 17 -4.39 -21.32 -3.93
N TYR A 18 -3.63 -21.57 -5.01
CA TYR A 18 -2.75 -20.56 -5.59
C TYR A 18 -3.50 -19.38 -6.19
N LEU A 19 -4.61 -19.63 -6.89
CA LEU A 19 -5.46 -18.56 -7.42
C LEU A 19 -6.03 -17.70 -6.29
N ASN A 20 -6.53 -18.33 -5.23
CA ASN A 20 -7.04 -17.61 -4.07
C ASN A 20 -5.96 -16.79 -3.37
N ALA A 21 -4.75 -17.34 -3.23
CA ALA A 21 -3.60 -16.62 -2.67
C ALA A 21 -3.21 -15.42 -3.54
N GLN A 22 -3.14 -15.59 -4.87
CA GLN A 22 -2.82 -14.51 -5.80
C GLN A 22 -3.89 -13.41 -5.77
N PHE A 23 -5.17 -13.78 -5.81
CA PHE A 23 -6.28 -12.84 -5.76
C PHE A 23 -6.29 -12.05 -4.44
N THR A 24 -6.03 -12.73 -3.33
CA THR A 24 -5.90 -12.11 -2.01
C THR A 24 -4.72 -11.14 -1.99
N GLY A 25 -3.56 -11.57 -2.48
CA GLY A 25 -2.36 -10.72 -2.60
C GLY A 25 -2.60 -9.47 -3.44
N TYR A 26 -3.29 -9.61 -4.58
CA TYR A 26 -3.67 -8.48 -5.43
C TYR A 26 -4.57 -7.48 -4.68
N LYS A 27 -5.59 -7.96 -3.96
CA LYS A 27 -6.46 -7.10 -3.15
C LYS A 27 -5.68 -6.35 -2.07
N PHE A 28 -4.78 -7.03 -1.36
CA PHE A 28 -3.94 -6.39 -0.36
C PHE A 28 -3.02 -5.33 -0.96
N ALA A 29 -2.43 -5.60 -2.13
CA ALA A 29 -1.61 -4.62 -2.84
C ALA A 29 -2.43 -3.39 -3.27
N ALA A 30 -3.62 -3.60 -3.84
CA ALA A 30 -4.50 -2.53 -4.28
C ALA A 30 -4.98 -1.62 -3.13
N GLU A 31 -5.35 -2.20 -1.98
CA GLU A 31 -5.69 -1.39 -0.81
C GLU A 31 -4.47 -0.70 -0.21
N GLY A 32 -3.29 -1.35 -0.24
CA GLY A 32 -2.03 -0.74 0.16
C GLY A 32 -1.67 0.49 -0.68
N GLU A 33 -1.87 0.41 -2.00
CA GLU A 33 -1.67 1.53 -2.93
C GLU A 33 -2.56 2.73 -2.59
N ARG A 34 -3.84 2.49 -2.25
CA ARG A 34 -4.76 3.56 -1.85
C ARG A 34 -4.31 4.25 -0.57
N VAL A 35 -3.90 3.49 0.44
CA VAL A 35 -3.39 4.05 1.70
C VAL A 35 -2.12 4.88 1.45
N TRP A 36 -1.21 4.37 0.62
CA TRP A 36 -0.02 5.08 0.21
C TRP A 36 -0.35 6.39 -0.52
N ALA A 37 -1.23 6.35 -1.53
CA ALA A 37 -1.63 7.53 -2.29
C ALA A 37 -2.31 8.59 -1.40
N MET A 38 -3.18 8.17 -0.48
CA MET A 38 -3.82 9.07 0.48
C MET A 38 -2.81 9.74 1.41
N ALA A 39 -1.77 9.03 1.84
CA ALA A 39 -0.71 9.61 2.66
C ALA A 39 0.09 10.68 1.91
N HIS A 40 0.43 10.43 0.64
CA HIS A 40 1.09 11.44 -0.21
C HIS A 40 0.22 12.67 -0.45
N LEU A 41 -1.07 12.45 -0.71
CA LEU A 41 -2.03 13.54 -0.91
C LEU A 41 -2.23 14.36 0.37
N TYR A 42 -2.32 13.70 1.53
CA TYR A 42 -2.45 14.38 2.82
C TYR A 42 -1.24 15.29 3.10
N VAL A 43 -0.01 14.80 2.91
CA VAL A 43 1.18 15.62 3.13
C VAL A 43 1.27 16.76 2.12
N ALA A 44 0.99 16.51 0.83
CA ALA A 44 0.97 17.56 -0.19
C ALA A 44 -0.11 18.62 0.10
N GLY A 45 -1.27 18.21 0.59
CA GLY A 45 -2.35 19.10 1.03
C GLY A 45 -1.93 19.99 2.20
N GLY A 46 -1.24 19.44 3.20
CA GLY A 46 -0.68 20.22 4.30
C GLY A 46 0.40 21.22 3.87
N LEU A 47 1.16 20.91 2.81
CA LEU A 47 2.12 21.84 2.21
C LEU A 47 1.42 22.98 1.44
N LEU A 48 0.28 22.71 0.80
CA LEU A 48 -0.54 23.73 0.11
C LEU A 48 -1.33 24.60 1.07
N HIS A 49 -1.82 24.01 2.16
CA HIS A 49 -2.70 24.64 3.14
C HIS A 49 -2.19 24.38 4.56
N PRO A 50 -1.17 25.12 5.03
CA PRO A 50 -0.57 24.91 6.35
C PRO A 50 -1.55 25.10 7.52
N ASP A 51 -2.58 25.92 7.32
CA ASP A 51 -3.61 26.19 8.32
C ASP A 51 -4.72 25.13 8.35
N ALA A 52 -4.69 24.16 7.43
CA ALA A 52 -5.67 23.08 7.43
C ALA A 52 -5.53 22.23 8.70
N PRO A 53 -6.65 21.77 9.29
CA PRO A 53 -6.60 20.92 10.46
C PRO A 53 -5.89 19.60 10.13
N ALA A 54 -5.03 19.16 11.04
CA ALA A 54 -4.45 17.82 10.95
C ALA A 54 -5.56 16.77 11.01
N TRP A 55 -5.42 15.70 10.23
CA TRP A 55 -6.31 14.54 10.28
C TRP A 55 -5.66 13.48 11.17
N PRO A 56 -6.13 13.29 12.42
CA PRO A 56 -5.43 12.45 13.40
C PRO A 56 -5.26 10.99 12.95
N ASP A 57 -6.26 10.44 12.26
CA ASP A 57 -6.17 9.07 11.74
C ASP A 57 -5.07 8.94 10.69
N MET A 58 -4.89 9.94 9.82
CA MET A 58 -3.82 9.94 8.83
C MET A 58 -2.44 10.09 9.46
N GLU A 59 -2.30 10.91 10.50
CA GLU A 59 -1.05 10.98 11.26
C GLU A 59 -0.72 9.63 11.92
N HIS A 60 -1.72 8.94 12.48
CA HIS A 60 -1.54 7.60 13.03
C HIS A 60 -1.14 6.58 11.96
N VAL A 61 -1.80 6.60 10.80
CA VAL A 61 -1.47 5.73 9.66
C VAL A 61 -0.03 5.96 9.21
N ILE A 62 0.38 7.21 9.02
CA ILE A 62 1.73 7.57 8.58
C ILE A 62 2.77 7.13 9.61
N TRP A 63 2.52 7.36 10.90
CA TRP A 63 3.40 6.91 11.97
C TRP A 63 3.56 5.38 11.96
N ARG A 64 2.45 4.65 11.82
CA ARG A 64 2.43 3.18 11.84
C ARG A 64 3.11 2.54 10.62
N GLN A 65 3.02 3.17 9.45
CA GLN A 65 3.64 2.69 8.21
C GLN A 65 5.13 3.05 8.08
N ASN A 66 5.67 3.82 9.03
CA ASN A 66 6.99 4.43 9.00
C ASN A 66 7.17 5.44 7.84
N PRO A 67 7.26 6.76 8.14
CA PRO A 67 7.41 7.80 7.14
C PRO A 67 8.65 7.63 6.24
N GLU A 68 9.71 7.01 6.74
CA GLU A 68 10.93 6.77 5.96
C GLU A 68 10.68 5.83 4.78
N TRP A 69 9.82 4.84 4.96
CA TRP A 69 9.49 3.87 3.92
C TRP A 69 8.35 4.38 3.04
N LEU A 70 7.32 4.95 3.66
CA LEU A 70 6.12 5.43 2.97
C LEU A 70 6.41 6.52 1.94
N PHE A 71 7.41 7.36 2.22
CA PHE A 71 7.78 8.51 1.40
C PHE A 71 9.19 8.42 0.81
N PHE A 72 9.84 7.25 0.83
CA PHE A 72 11.19 7.05 0.26
C PHE A 72 12.23 8.04 0.82
N GLY A 73 12.48 7.99 2.12
CA GLY A 73 13.37 8.90 2.84
C GLY A 73 12.63 10.08 3.49
N GLY A 74 11.47 9.81 4.09
CA GLY A 74 10.78 10.72 5.00
C GLY A 74 9.77 11.65 4.35
N LYS A 75 8.95 12.32 5.18
CA LYS A 75 7.89 13.24 4.72
C LYS A 75 8.47 14.32 3.80
N PRO A 76 7.89 14.58 2.61
CA PRO A 76 8.33 15.66 1.73
C PRO A 76 8.16 17.03 2.39
N LYS A 77 9.08 17.95 2.10
CA LYS A 77 9.10 19.32 2.65
C LYS A 77 8.67 20.39 1.65
N SER A 78 8.49 20.02 0.39
CA SER A 78 8.02 20.89 -0.69
C SER A 78 7.11 20.13 -1.64
N LEU A 79 6.30 20.86 -2.43
CA LEU A 79 5.40 20.26 -3.42
C LEU A 79 6.16 19.55 -4.54
N ASP A 80 7.31 20.09 -4.93
CA ASP A 80 8.20 19.44 -5.91
C ASP A 80 8.72 18.10 -5.38
N GLU A 81 9.14 18.07 -4.11
CA GLU A 81 9.60 16.83 -3.48
C GLU A 81 8.48 15.81 -3.33
N ALA A 82 7.28 16.26 -2.93
CA ALA A 82 6.09 15.40 -2.86
C ALA A 82 5.76 14.79 -4.23
N HIS A 83 5.74 15.60 -5.29
CA HIS A 83 5.48 15.12 -6.64
C HIS A 83 6.52 14.08 -7.10
N ARG A 84 7.81 14.36 -6.90
CA ARG A 84 8.90 13.44 -7.25
C ARG A 84 8.83 12.12 -6.48
N LYS A 85 8.58 12.18 -5.17
CA LYS A 85 8.45 10.98 -4.32
C LYS A 85 7.21 10.15 -4.66
N TYR A 86 6.10 10.80 -5.01
CA TYR A 86 4.92 10.10 -5.51
C TYR A 86 5.20 9.38 -6.83
N ARG A 87 5.84 10.06 -7.79
CA ARG A 87 6.24 9.46 -9.07
C ARG A 87 7.19 8.28 -8.89
N LEU A 88 8.14 8.38 -7.97
CA LEU A 88 9.05 7.28 -7.64
C LEU A 88 8.31 6.02 -7.16
N GLY A 89 7.23 6.19 -6.39
CA GLY A 89 6.45 5.05 -5.90
C GLY A 89 5.56 4.37 -6.93
N LEU A 90 5.25 5.05 -8.04
CA LEU A 90 4.48 4.46 -9.15
C LEU A 90 5.32 3.53 -10.04
N GLY A 91 6.66 3.59 -9.95
CA GLY A 91 7.59 2.90 -10.85
C GLY A 91 8.11 3.81 -11.95
#